data_AF-A0A397LJ72-F1
#
_entry.id   AF-A0A397LJ72-F1
#
_cell.length_a   1.000
_cell.length_b   1.000
_cell.length_c   1.000
_cell.angle_alpha   90.00
_cell.angle_beta   90.00
_cell.angle_gamma   90.00
#
_symmetry.space_group_name_H-M   'P 1'
#
loop_
_entity.id
_entity.type
_entity.pdbx_description
1 polymer ?
#
loop_
_entity_poly.entity_id
_entity_poly.type
_entity_poly.pdbx_seq_one_letter_code
_entity_poly.pdbx_strand_id
1 'polypeptide(L)'
;MKTIISQYILVIGLTLTLKGITLGTERLFPDIGWHILSIAYLTLFALQVTFYYLTTNFKIGWTISSFIINFILWTIELVVLEKSFHNTWIYQDSKIASIVLGGILWATNKILLDKLFLLNKSMTIKTSKLEQLIKKAPNAKPTNTHCF
;
A
#
# COMPACT_ATOMS: atom_id res chain seq x y z
N MET A 1 0.35 9.42 13.02
CA MET A 1 0.06 9.45 11.58
C MET A 1 1.37 9.73 10.86
N LYS A 2 1.98 8.73 10.18
CA LYS A 2 3.24 8.96 9.46
C LYS A 2 2.96 9.81 8.22
N THR A 3 3.77 10.84 7.98
CA THR A 3 3.62 11.73 6.83
C THR A 3 3.83 10.95 5.53
N ILE A 4 3.17 11.39 4.44
CA ILE A 4 3.32 10.81 3.10
C ILE A 4 4.81 10.74 2.70
N ILE A 5 5.56 11.80 3.00
CA ILE A 5 7.00 11.91 2.74
C ILE A 5 7.78 10.80 3.46
N SER A 6 7.45 10.52 4.73
CA SER A 6 8.11 9.45 5.50
C SER A 6 7.88 8.07 4.88
N GLN A 7 6.71 7.81 4.28
CA GLN A 7 6.43 6.54 3.61
C GLN A 7 7.27 6.35 2.34
N TYR A 8 7.46 7.40 1.54
CA TYR A 8 8.33 7.33 0.37
C TYR A 8 9.80 7.15 0.74
N ILE A 9 10.30 7.88 1.75
CA ILE A 9 11.67 7.71 2.24
C ILE A 9 11.89 6.27 2.73
N LEU A 10 10.95 5.70 3.48
CA LEU A 10 11.01 4.31 3.92
C LEU A 10 11.07 3.34 2.74
N VAL A 11 10.23 3.52 1.73
CA VAL A 11 10.25 2.66 0.52
C VAL A 11 11.60 2.74 -0.19
N ILE A 12 12.16 3.94 -0.37
CA ILE A 12 13.46 4.13 -1.04
C ILE A 12 14.57 3.46 -0.23
N GLY A 13 14.55 3.61 1.10
CA GLY A 13 15.52 2.94 1.96
C GLY A 13 15.44 1.41 1.87
N LEU A 14 14.22 0.85 1.87
CA LEU A 14 14.01 -0.60 1.76
C LEU A 14 14.40 -1.14 0.39
N THR A 15 14.12 -0.41 -0.71
CA THR A 15 14.52 -0.85 -2.06
C THR A 15 16.04 -0.81 -2.25
N LEU A 16 16.73 0.20 -1.72
CA LEU A 16 18.19 0.24 -1.71
C LEU A 16 18.80 -0.89 -0.87
N THR A 17 18.18 -1.20 0.28
CA THR A 17 18.59 -2.33 1.13
C THR A 17 18.47 -3.65 0.38
N LEU A 18 17.36 -3.88 -0.32
CA LEU A 18 17.17 -5.07 -1.17
C LEU A 18 18.25 -5.19 -2.25
N LYS A 19 18.62 -4.06 -2.88
CA LYS A 19 19.68 -4.05 -3.88
C LYS A 19 21.05 -4.37 -3.27
N GLY A 20 21.33 -3.85 -2.07
CA GLY A 20 22.55 -4.18 -1.32
C GLY A 20 22.63 -5.66 -0.97
N ILE A 21 21.54 -6.25 -0.49
CA ILE A 21 21.46 -7.68 -0.15
C ILE A 21 21.67 -8.55 -1.39
N THR A 22 21.00 -8.24 -2.50
CA THR A 22 21.14 -9.02 -3.75
C THR A 22 22.56 -8.96 -4.30
N LEU A 23 23.16 -7.77 -4.40
CA LEU A 23 24.56 -7.61 -4.82
C LEU A 23 25.56 -8.30 -3.88
N GLY A 24 25.34 -8.21 -2.57
CA GLY A 24 26.18 -8.87 -1.58
C GLY A 24 26.10 -10.40 -1.69
N THR A 25 24.90 -10.93 -1.89
CA THR A 25 24.67 -12.37 -2.05
C THR A 25 25.30 -12.90 -3.34
N GLU A 26 25.15 -12.17 -4.46
CA GLU A 26 25.80 -12.50 -5.75
C GLU A 26 27.34 -12.56 -5.62
N ARG A 27 27.95 -11.65 -4.86
CA ARG A 27 29.40 -11.63 -4.65
C ARG A 27 29.90 -12.73 -3.73
N LEU A 28 29.16 -13.05 -2.67
CA LEU A 28 29.57 -14.06 -1.70
C LEU A 28 29.31 -15.48 -2.20
N PHE A 29 28.36 -15.65 -3.13
CA PHE A 29 27.89 -16.96 -3.59
C PHE A 29 27.64 -17.00 -5.10
N PRO A 30 28.69 -16.92 -5.95
CA PRO A 30 28.55 -16.79 -7.40
C PRO A 30 27.86 -17.96 -8.11
N ASP A 31 27.89 -19.17 -7.53
CA ASP A 31 27.34 -20.39 -8.16
C ASP A 31 25.94 -20.81 -7.66
N ILE A 32 25.31 -19.98 -6.83
CA ILE A 32 24.05 -20.35 -6.14
C ILE A 32 22.79 -19.99 -6.94
N GLY A 33 22.93 -19.40 -8.13
CA GLY A 33 21.92 -19.29 -9.20
C GLY A 33 20.47 -19.12 -8.75
N TRP A 34 19.71 -20.22 -8.71
CA TRP A 34 18.28 -20.24 -8.38
C TRP A 34 17.95 -19.92 -6.92
N HIS A 35 18.82 -20.26 -5.96
CA HIS A 35 18.53 -19.95 -4.55
C HIS A 35 18.66 -18.45 -4.27
N ILE A 36 19.49 -17.71 -5.03
CA ILE A 36 19.55 -16.25 -4.95
C ILE A 36 18.20 -15.65 -5.32
N LEU A 37 17.52 -16.23 -6.33
CA LEU A 37 16.17 -15.81 -6.73
C LEU A 37 15.17 -16.00 -5.58
N SER A 38 15.18 -17.18 -4.94
CA SER A 38 14.29 -17.46 -3.80
C SER A 38 14.55 -16.53 -2.61
N ILE A 39 15.82 -16.27 -2.29
CA ILE A 39 16.22 -15.34 -1.22
C ILE A 39 15.76 -13.92 -1.55
N ALA A 40 15.92 -13.47 -2.80
CA ALA A 40 15.48 -12.15 -3.23
C ALA A 40 13.96 -11.99 -3.10
N TYR A 41 13.16 -12.99 -3.51
CA TYR A 41 11.71 -12.97 -3.35
C TYR A 41 11.27 -12.97 -1.89
N LEU A 42 11.87 -13.82 -1.05
CA LEU A 42 11.58 -13.86 0.38
C LEU A 42 11.95 -12.53 1.07
N THR A 43 13.10 -11.96 0.71
CA THR A 43 13.55 -10.67 1.23
C THR A 43 12.58 -9.56 0.81
N LEU A 44 12.19 -9.52 -0.46
CA LEU A 44 11.24 -8.54 -0.98
C LEU A 44 9.89 -8.65 -0.24
N PHE A 45 9.39 -9.87 -0.05
CA PHE A 45 8.16 -10.11 0.70
C PHE A 45 8.27 -9.64 2.16
N ALA A 46 9.37 -9.97 2.85
CA ALA A 46 9.63 -9.53 4.21
C ALA A 46 9.70 -8.00 4.32
N LEU A 47 10.33 -7.32 3.35
CA LEU A 47 10.40 -5.86 3.31
C LEU A 47 9.02 -5.23 3.08
N GLN A 48 8.18 -5.81 2.23
CA GLN A 48 6.79 -5.37 2.02
C GLN A 48 5.95 -5.50 3.31
N VAL A 49 6.07 -6.63 4.02
CA VAL A 49 5.41 -6.83 5.32
C VAL A 49 5.92 -5.82 6.34
N THR A 50 7.24 -5.62 6.41
CA THR A 50 7.88 -4.64 7.31
C THR A 50 7.38 -3.23 7.02
N PHE A 51 7.28 -2.85 5.74
CA PHE A 51 6.72 -1.56 5.35
C PHE A 51 5.28 -1.38 5.85
N TYR A 52 4.44 -2.40 5.71
CA TYR A 52 3.07 -2.37 6.20
C TYR A 52 3.00 -2.25 7.73
N TYR A 53 3.79 -3.05 8.44
CA TYR A 53 3.89 -2.96 9.90
C TYR A 53 4.28 -1.56 10.35
N LEU A 54 5.25 -0.95 9.68
CA LEU A 54 5.73 0.38 10.03
C LEU A 54 4.77 1.50 9.64
N THR A 55 3.92 1.33 8.62
CA THR A 55 3.15 2.45 8.04
C THR A 55 1.63 2.34 8.21
N THR A 56 1.11 1.20 8.61
CA THR A 56 -0.33 1.03 8.85
C THR A 56 -0.74 1.66 10.18
N ASN A 57 -1.95 2.19 10.25
CA ASN A 57 -2.57 2.63 11.51
C ASN A 57 -3.92 1.93 11.75
N PHE A 58 -4.23 0.88 10.98
CA PHE A 58 -5.50 0.18 11.01
C PHE A 58 -5.47 -1.04 11.92
N LYS A 59 -6.66 -1.56 12.24
CA LYS A 59 -6.81 -2.88 12.88
C LYS A 59 -6.33 -3.97 11.94
N ILE A 60 -5.82 -5.06 12.52
CA ILE A 60 -5.18 -6.18 11.83
C ILE A 60 -5.94 -6.67 10.58
N GLY A 61 -7.27 -6.81 10.64
CA GLY A 61 -8.07 -7.29 9.50
C GLY A 61 -8.03 -6.36 8.29
N TRP A 62 -8.19 -5.05 8.51
CA TRP A 62 -8.10 -4.05 7.44
C TRP A 62 -6.69 -3.92 6.88
N THR A 63 -5.68 -4.11 7.73
CA THR A 63 -4.28 -4.16 7.30
C THR A 63 -4.02 -5.34 6.36
N ILE A 64 -4.53 -6.53 6.69
CA ILE A 64 -4.39 -7.72 5.85
C ILE A 64 -5.09 -7.51 4.50
N SER A 65 -6.33 -7.01 4.50
CA SER A 65 -7.04 -6.72 3.25
C SER A 65 -6.32 -5.67 2.41
N SER A 66 -5.83 -4.58 3.03
CA SER A 66 -5.04 -3.55 2.34
C SER A 66 -3.80 -4.15 1.70
N PHE A 67 -3.06 -4.98 2.44
CA PHE A 67 -1.86 -5.65 1.95
C PHE A 67 -2.14 -6.52 0.73
N ILE A 68 -3.16 -7.37 0.79
CA ILE A 68 -3.51 -8.29 -0.31
C ILE A 68 -3.88 -7.50 -1.57
N ILE A 69 -4.74 -6.48 -1.44
CA ILE A 69 -5.15 -5.66 -2.59
C ILE A 69 -3.95 -4.93 -3.18
N ASN A 70 -3.11 -4.33 -2.33
CA ASN A 70 -1.90 -3.64 -2.76
C ASN A 70 -0.92 -4.55 -3.48
N PHE A 71 -0.77 -5.79 -2.98
CA PHE A 71 0.10 -6.80 -3.58
C PHE A 71 -0.36 -7.21 -4.97
N ILE A 72 -1.66 -7.42 -5.15
CA ILE A 72 -2.24 -7.75 -6.47
C ILE A 72 -2.04 -6.59 -7.44
N LEU A 73 -2.40 -5.35 -7.05
CA LEU A 73 -2.24 -4.16 -7.88
C LEU A 73 -0.78 -3.97 -8.30
N TRP A 74 0.14 -4.04 -7.33
CA TRP A 74 1.56 -3.89 -7.58
C TRP A 74 2.13 -4.97 -8.52
N THR A 75 1.67 -6.21 -8.41
CA THR A 75 2.10 -7.30 -9.31
C THR A 75 1.66 -7.03 -10.74
N ILE A 76 0.42 -6.56 -10.93
CA ILE A 76 -0.10 -6.19 -12.26
C ILE A 76 0.71 -5.02 -12.83
N GLU A 77 0.95 -3.99 -12.03
CA GLU A 77 1.71 -2.82 -12.44
C GLU A 77 3.15 -3.13 -12.80
N LEU A 78 3.81 -4.04 -12.07
CA LEU A 78 5.15 -4.49 -12.43
C LEU A 78 5.18 -5.15 -13.80
N VAL A 79 4.22 -6.02 -14.11
CA VAL A 79 4.12 -6.67 -15.42
C VAL A 79 3.90 -5.63 -16.52
N VAL A 80 3.08 -4.61 -16.27
CA VAL A 80 2.86 -3.51 -17.22
C VAL A 80 4.12 -2.68 -17.40
N LEU A 81 4.79 -2.29 -16.31
CA LEU A 81 6.06 -1.55 -16.35
C LEU A 81 7.12 -2.31 -17.14
N GLU A 82 7.28 -3.60 -16.88
CA GLU A 82 8.24 -4.43 -17.59
C GLU A 82 7.94 -4.43 -19.09
N LYS A 83 6.68 -4.65 -19.49
CA LYS A 83 6.28 -4.62 -20.91
C LYS A 83 6.47 -3.25 -21.56
N SER A 84 6.11 -2.17 -20.88
CA SER A 84 6.16 -0.81 -21.43
C SER A 84 7.57 -0.26 -21.54
N PHE A 85 8.45 -0.62 -20.60
CA PHE A 85 9.78 -0.02 -20.49
C PHE A 85 10.92 -0.98 -20.87
N HIS A 86 10.63 -2.22 -21.27
CA HIS A 86 11.62 -3.24 -21.62
C HIS A 86 12.74 -2.73 -22.54
N ASN A 87 12.40 -1.93 -23.54
CA ASN A 87 13.33 -1.42 -24.55
C ASN A 87 13.88 -0.02 -24.24
N THR A 88 13.65 0.49 -23.03
CA THR A 88 14.10 1.83 -22.63
C THR A 88 15.34 1.77 -21.75
N TRP A 89 16.11 2.86 -21.75
CA TRP A 89 17.32 3.02 -20.93
C TRP A 89 17.06 2.80 -19.43
N ILE A 90 15.83 3.02 -18.97
CA ILE A 90 15.37 2.78 -17.58
C ILE A 90 15.52 1.30 -17.19
N TYR A 91 15.36 0.37 -18.13
CA TYR A 91 15.49 -1.07 -17.90
C TYR A 91 16.84 -1.65 -18.33
N GLN A 92 17.47 -1.08 -19.37
CA GLN A 92 18.72 -1.58 -19.93
C GLN A 92 19.97 -1.21 -19.12
N ASP A 93 20.12 0.05 -18.69
CA ASP A 93 21.36 0.53 -18.06
C ASP A 93 21.32 0.61 -16.54
N SER A 94 20.14 0.80 -15.94
CA SER A 94 20.02 0.87 -14.48
C SER A 94 18.83 0.06 -13.98
N LYS A 95 19.09 -1.20 -13.62
CA LYS A 95 18.14 -2.04 -12.85
C LYS A 95 17.68 -1.35 -11.55
N ILE A 96 18.36 -0.30 -11.10
CA ILE A 96 18.02 0.50 -9.93
C ILE A 96 16.78 1.38 -10.19
N ALA A 97 16.67 2.01 -11.35
CA ALA A 97 15.53 2.88 -11.65
C ALA A 97 14.20 2.11 -11.67
N SER A 98 14.18 0.91 -12.26
CA SER A 98 13.00 0.03 -12.26
C SER A 98 12.64 -0.46 -10.86
N ILE A 99 13.62 -0.83 -10.03
CA ILE A 99 13.41 -1.22 -8.63
C ILE A 99 12.85 -0.04 -7.80
N VAL A 100 13.39 1.16 -7.99
CA VAL A 100 12.91 2.37 -7.30
C VAL A 100 11.50 2.73 -7.73
N LEU A 101 11.20 2.68 -9.04
CA LEU A 101 9.85 2.90 -9.57
C LEU A 101 8.85 1.88 -9.01
N GLY A 102 9.21 0.59 -8.97
CA GLY A 102 8.38 -0.45 -8.37
C GLY A 102 8.11 -0.19 -6.89
N GLY A 103 9.11 0.29 -6.13
CA GLY A 103 8.93 0.71 -4.74
C GLY A 103 7.98 1.91 -4.61
N ILE A 104 8.14 2.93 -5.45
CA ILE A 104 7.29 4.14 -5.43
C ILE A 104 5.83 3.77 -5.71
N LEU A 105 5.57 2.89 -6.68
CA LEU A 105 4.23 2.38 -6.96
C LEU A 105 3.63 1.65 -5.76
N TRP A 106 4.41 0.79 -5.10
CA TRP A 106 3.99 0.11 -3.88
C TRP A 106 3.53 1.09 -2.79
N ALA A 107 4.30 2.14 -2.52
CA ALA A 107 3.93 3.18 -1.55
C ALA A 107 2.67 3.94 -1.99
N THR A 108 2.59 4.28 -3.28
CA THR A 108 1.49 5.07 -3.84
C THR A 108 0.16 4.33 -3.68
N ASN A 109 0.11 3.07 -4.09
CA ASN A 109 -1.09 2.24 -3.99
C ASN A 109 -1.51 2.04 -2.54
N LYS A 110 -0.56 1.80 -1.64
CA LYS A 110 -0.86 1.72 -0.21
C LYS A 110 -1.46 3.02 0.32
N ILE A 111 -0.90 4.18 -0.02
CA ILE A 111 -1.43 5.49 0.41
C ILE A 111 -2.85 5.72 -0.11
N LEU A 112 -3.11 5.34 -1.37
CA LEU A 112 -4.44 5.44 -1.97
C LEU A 112 -5.44 4.52 -1.25
N LEU A 113 -5.07 3.27 -1.00
CA LEU A 113 -5.91 2.30 -0.26
C LEU A 113 -6.20 2.77 1.17
N ASP A 114 -5.20 3.30 1.88
CA ASP A 114 -5.37 3.87 3.21
C ASP A 114 -6.41 4.99 3.21
N LYS A 115 -6.33 5.91 2.23
CA LYS A 115 -7.30 7.01 2.08
C LYS A 115 -8.70 6.49 1.75
N LEU A 116 -8.81 5.50 0.86
CA LEU A 116 -10.09 4.86 0.52
C LEU A 116 -10.73 4.18 1.73
N PHE A 117 -9.94 3.46 2.54
CA PHE A 117 -10.45 2.81 3.75
C PHE A 117 -10.86 3.82 4.83
N LEU A 118 -10.13 4.93 4.99
CA LEU A 118 -10.56 6.02 5.87
C LEU A 118 -11.88 6.64 5.42
N LEU A 119 -12.02 6.91 4.12
CA LEU A 119 -13.26 7.44 3.54
C LEU A 119 -14.43 6.49 3.78
N ASN A 120 -14.27 5.20 3.48
CA ASN A 120 -15.30 4.18 3.70
C ASN A 120 -15.75 4.16 5.17
N LYS A 121 -14.80 4.10 6.11
CA LYS A 121 -15.10 4.12 7.55
C LYS A 121 -15.88 5.37 7.96
N SER A 122 -15.49 6.54 7.45
CA SER A 122 -16.17 7.80 7.76
C SER A 122 -17.61 7.84 7.25
N MET A 123 -17.86 7.26 6.07
CA MET A 123 -19.20 7.16 5.48
C MET A 123 -20.08 6.23 6.31
N THR A 124 -19.60 5.05 6.69
CA THR A 124 -20.35 4.11 7.55
C THR A 124 -20.76 4.73 8.89
N ILE A 125 -19.89 5.53 9.50
CA ILE A 125 -20.20 6.23 10.75
C ILE A 125 -21.26 7.32 10.54
N LYS A 126 -21.19 8.08 9.43
CA LYS A 126 -22.21 9.09 9.11
C LYS A 126 -23.58 8.44 8.86
N THR A 127 -23.62 7.36 8.08
CA THR A 127 -24.87 6.64 7.78
C THR A 127 -25.51 6.07 9.04
N SER A 128 -24.74 5.40 9.90
CA SER A 128 -25.27 4.86 11.17
C SER A 128 -25.78 5.95 12.13
N LYS A 129 -25.11 7.10 12.22
CA LYS A 129 -25.61 8.26 12.98
C LYS A 129 -26.92 8.80 12.40
N LEU A 130 -27.02 8.90 11.08
CA LEU A 130 -28.23 9.37 10.40
C LEU A 130 -29.42 8.45 10.68
N GLU A 131 -29.22 7.13 10.57
CA GLU A 131 -30.25 6.13 10.90
C GLU A 131 -30.71 6.21 12.36
N GLN A 132 -29.78 6.46 13.30
CA GLN A 132 -30.13 6.66 14.71
C GLN A 132 -30.95 7.94 14.93
N LEU A 133 -30.63 9.03 14.24
CA LEU A 133 -31.38 10.28 14.31
C LEU A 133 -32.80 10.10 13.73
N ILE A 134 -32.93 9.43 12.59
CA ILE A 134 -34.23 9.12 11.98
C ILE A 134 -35.06 8.23 12.90
N LYS A 135 -34.48 7.20 13.52
CA LYS A 135 -35.18 6.35 14.50
C LYS A 135 -35.57 7.07 15.80
N LYS A 136 -34.89 8.15 16.18
CA LYS A 136 -35.23 8.99 17.34
C LYS A 136 -36.24 10.11 17.01
N ALA A 137 -36.42 10.44 15.74
CA ALA A 137 -37.35 11.47 15.28
C ALA A 137 -38.87 11.13 15.28
N PRO A 138 -39.37 9.88 15.43
CA PRO A 138 -40.80 9.61 15.23
C PRO A 138 -41.73 10.10 16.36
N ASN A 139 -41.22 10.79 17.39
CA ASN A 139 -42.05 11.37 18.47
C ASN A 139 -42.15 12.90 18.45
N ALA A 140 -41.64 13.60 17.43
CA ALA A 140 -41.96 15.01 17.25
C ALA A 140 -43.39 15.14 16.71
N LYS A 141 -44.37 15.10 17.63
CA LYS A 141 -45.77 15.44 17.36
C LYS A 141 -45.79 16.81 16.66
N PRO A 142 -46.54 17.00 15.55
CA PRO A 142 -46.74 18.34 15.02
C PRO A 142 -47.43 19.16 16.10
N THR A 143 -46.71 20.12 16.67
CA THR A 143 -47.30 21.18 17.49
C THR A 143 -48.18 21.97 16.53
N ASN A 144 -49.49 21.69 16.55
CA ASN A 144 -50.49 22.53 15.92
C ASN A 144 -50.44 23.90 16.61
N THR A 145 -49.58 24.78 16.13
CA THR A 145 -49.75 26.21 16.32
C THR A 145 -50.93 26.64 15.46
N HIS A 146 -52.13 26.47 16.02
CA HIS A 146 -53.23 27.35 15.68
C HIS A 146 -52.83 28.75 16.16
N CYS A 147 -52.22 29.54 15.28
CA CYS A 147 -52.23 30.98 15.41
C CYS A 147 -53.67 31.43 15.14
N PHE A 148 -54.37 31.80 16.22
CA PHE A 148 -55.53 32.69 16.16
C PHE A 148 -55.05 34.13 15.97
#